data_AF-A0AA91PW21-F1
#
_entry.id   AF-A0AA91PW21-F1
#
_cell.length_a   1.000
_cell.length_b   1.000
_cell.length_c   1.000
_cell.angle_alpha   90.00
_cell.angle_beta   90.00
_cell.angle_gamma   90.00
#
_symmetry.space_group_name_H-M   'P 1'
#
loop_
_entity.id
_entity.type
_entity.pdbx_description
1 polymer ?
#
loop_
_entity_poly.entity_id
_entity_poly.type
_entity_poly.pdbx_seq_one_letter_code
_entity_poly.pdbx_strand_id
1 'polypeptide(L)'
;MRASSVLNFQHSATANLRRPWQTFKDGQIWYGLTTRGSKRHPLTSKQGNKHYYKGTGSSGYGKLNKAGQYIVNWSKVRTYVVPADLPNTELKALVGGSVPQIYQRLEGYSDGFKSPELLWENIKDFVEYGENYNDQDLEKNNYLEEFIHPDVLKAQEEENAVITKD
;
A
#
# COMPACT_ATOMS: atom_id res chain seq x y z
N MET A 1 49.13 22.11 -14.00
CA MET A 1 48.62 20.78 -13.55
C MET A 1 49.76 19.78 -13.73
N ARG A 2 50.31 19.20 -12.65
CA ARG A 2 51.33 18.14 -12.78
C ARG A 2 50.63 16.83 -13.14
N ALA A 3 51.04 16.21 -14.23
CA ALA A 3 50.61 14.85 -14.54
C ALA A 3 51.20 13.91 -13.47
N SER A 4 50.33 13.31 -12.64
CA SER A 4 50.74 12.22 -11.76
C SER A 4 51.11 11.01 -12.61
N SER A 5 52.37 10.57 -12.54
CA SER A 5 52.80 9.30 -13.12
C SER A 5 52.05 8.17 -12.44
N VAL A 6 51.14 7.51 -13.17
CA VAL A 6 50.41 6.35 -12.65
C VAL A 6 51.43 5.22 -12.46
N LEU A 7 51.83 4.97 -11.21
CA LEU A 7 52.71 3.86 -10.83
C LEU A 7 51.94 2.54 -10.90
N ASN A 8 51.64 2.07 -12.11
CA ASN A 8 51.05 0.74 -12.35
C ASN A 8 51.99 -0.42 -11.99
N PHE A 9 53.21 -0.14 -11.50
CA PHE A 9 54.27 -1.13 -11.30
C PHE A 9 54.09 -2.01 -10.04
N GLN A 10 53.14 -1.71 -9.15
CA GLN A 10 52.90 -2.48 -7.91
C GLN A 10 51.65 -3.37 -7.95
N HIS A 11 50.85 -3.35 -9.01
CA HIS A 11 49.67 -4.20 -9.11
C HIS A 11 50.04 -5.56 -9.70
N SER A 12 49.76 -6.65 -8.95
CA SER A 12 49.86 -8.01 -9.47
C SER A 12 49.00 -8.16 -10.72
N ALA A 13 49.38 -9.03 -11.67
CA ALA A 13 48.62 -9.24 -12.90
C ALA A 13 47.13 -9.56 -12.64
N THR A 14 46.81 -10.16 -11.48
CA THR A 14 45.46 -10.43 -10.99
C THR A 14 44.64 -9.19 -10.66
N ALA A 15 45.26 -8.11 -10.15
CA ALA A 15 44.59 -6.86 -9.81
C ALA A 15 44.18 -6.04 -11.04
N ASN A 16 44.84 -6.29 -12.19
CA ASN A 16 44.48 -5.69 -13.47
C ASN A 16 43.36 -6.44 -14.20
N LEU A 17 42.92 -7.59 -13.68
CA LEU A 17 41.76 -8.30 -14.21
C LEU A 17 40.50 -7.51 -13.88
N ARG A 18 39.56 -7.45 -14.83
CA ARG A 18 38.23 -6.84 -14.60
C ARG A 18 37.54 -7.41 -13.36
N ARG A 19 37.71 -8.71 -13.13
CA ARG A 19 37.22 -9.46 -11.98
C ARG A 19 38.43 -10.17 -11.36
N PRO A 20 38.97 -9.68 -10.24
CA PRO A 20 40.20 -10.23 -9.65
C PRO A 20 40.11 -11.72 -9.27
N TRP A 21 38.91 -12.23 -8.99
CA TRP A 21 38.66 -13.64 -8.66
C TRP A 21 38.58 -14.56 -9.89
N GLN A 22 38.48 -14.00 -11.10
CA GLN A 22 38.32 -14.76 -12.32
C GLN A 22 39.63 -14.77 -13.10
N THR A 23 40.52 -15.69 -12.74
CA THR A 23 41.90 -15.74 -13.23
C THR A 23 42.09 -16.48 -14.55
N PHE A 24 41.06 -17.18 -15.04
CA PHE A 24 41.07 -17.95 -16.29
C PHE A 24 39.89 -17.57 -17.21
N LYS A 25 39.99 -17.95 -18.49
CA LYS A 25 38.91 -17.73 -19.47
C LYS A 25 37.82 -18.78 -19.27
N ASP A 26 36.67 -18.38 -18.75
CA ASP A 26 35.50 -19.22 -18.45
C ASP A 26 34.31 -18.98 -19.39
N GLY A 27 34.46 -18.09 -20.38
CA GLY A 27 33.38 -17.68 -21.29
C GLY A 27 32.44 -16.61 -20.73
N GLN A 28 32.68 -16.10 -19.52
CA GLN A 28 31.91 -15.01 -18.93
C GLN A 28 32.08 -13.72 -19.73
N ILE A 29 30.96 -13.11 -20.11
CA ILE A 29 30.94 -11.88 -20.89
C ILE A 29 31.32 -10.65 -20.06
N TRP A 30 31.55 -9.52 -20.75
CA TRP A 30 31.88 -8.25 -20.12
C TRP A 30 30.83 -7.92 -19.04
N TYR A 31 29.54 -7.87 -19.35
CA TYR A 31 28.48 -7.64 -18.35
C TYR A 31 27.26 -8.52 -18.63
N GLY A 32 26.48 -8.82 -17.59
CA GLY A 32 25.30 -9.68 -17.71
C GLY A 32 25.64 -11.18 -17.83
N LEU A 33 24.65 -11.96 -18.27
CA LEU A 33 24.75 -13.42 -18.40
C LEU A 33 24.79 -13.86 -19.88
N THR A 34 23.95 -13.27 -20.72
CA THR A 34 23.85 -13.56 -22.16
C THR A 34 23.73 -12.27 -22.96
N THR A 35 24.23 -12.26 -24.19
CA THR A 35 24.10 -11.14 -25.14
C THR A 35 22.84 -11.24 -25.99
N ARG A 36 22.14 -12.38 -25.96
CA ARG A 36 20.96 -12.68 -26.80
C ARG A 36 19.71 -12.85 -25.94
N GLY A 37 18.56 -12.47 -26.50
CA GLY A 37 17.25 -12.59 -25.87
C GLY A 37 16.14 -12.08 -26.79
N SER A 38 14.88 -12.18 -26.34
CA SER A 38 13.76 -11.60 -27.08
C SER A 38 13.88 -10.08 -27.15
N LYS A 39 13.58 -9.51 -28.32
CA LYS A 39 13.61 -8.06 -28.55
C LYS A 39 12.21 -7.43 -28.59
N ARG A 40 11.15 -8.27 -28.62
CA ARG A 40 9.76 -7.84 -28.81
C ARG A 40 9.09 -7.57 -27.46
N HIS A 41 9.61 -6.59 -26.73
CA HIS A 41 9.05 -6.10 -25.48
C HIS A 41 8.44 -4.71 -25.68
N PRO A 42 7.41 -4.32 -24.92
CA PRO A 42 6.84 -2.98 -24.99
C PRO A 42 7.92 -1.95 -24.64
N LEU A 43 8.03 -0.89 -25.46
CA LEU A 43 9.03 0.15 -25.26
C LEU A 43 8.81 0.89 -23.94
N THR A 44 9.87 1.28 -23.25
CA THR A 44 9.81 2.14 -22.06
C THR A 44 10.17 3.59 -22.39
N SER A 45 10.01 4.51 -21.44
CA SER A 45 10.40 5.91 -21.61
C SER A 45 11.92 6.11 -21.78
N LYS A 46 12.74 5.08 -21.51
CA LYS A 46 14.20 5.13 -21.62
C LYS A 46 14.73 4.60 -22.95
N GLN A 47 13.85 4.07 -23.80
CA GLN A 47 14.18 3.54 -25.11
C GLN A 47 13.74 4.51 -26.22
N GLY A 48 14.13 4.24 -27.46
CA GLY A 48 13.75 5.06 -28.61
C GLY A 48 14.66 6.27 -28.84
N ASN A 49 14.30 7.08 -29.83
CA ASN A 49 15.04 8.29 -30.21
C ASN A 49 14.55 9.51 -29.39
N LYS A 50 15.23 10.66 -29.51
CA LYS A 50 14.92 11.93 -28.83
C LYS A 50 13.47 12.42 -29.03
N HIS A 51 12.81 12.02 -30.13
CA HIS A 51 11.42 12.38 -30.43
C HIS A 51 10.40 11.36 -29.92
N TYR A 52 10.84 10.21 -29.39
CA TYR A 52 9.96 9.22 -28.81
C TYR A 52 9.57 9.67 -27.40
N TYR A 53 8.30 10.04 -27.24
CA TYR A 53 7.72 10.34 -25.94
C TYR A 53 6.59 9.35 -25.65
N LYS A 54 6.75 8.56 -24.58
CA LYS A 54 5.74 7.57 -24.16
C LYS A 54 4.74 8.11 -23.14
N GLY A 55 5.21 8.94 -22.19
CA GLY A 55 4.43 9.35 -21.02
C GLY A 55 4.36 8.30 -19.91
N THR A 56 3.81 8.69 -18.75
CA THR A 56 3.68 7.83 -17.54
C THR A 56 2.30 7.93 -16.84
N GLY A 57 1.30 8.51 -17.50
CA GLY A 57 -0.01 8.76 -16.88
C GLY A 57 -0.01 9.85 -15.78
N SER A 58 1.10 10.57 -15.64
CA SER A 58 1.30 11.61 -14.62
C SER A 58 0.69 12.96 -15.00
N SER A 59 0.71 13.31 -16.29
CA SER A 59 0.31 14.64 -16.78
C SER A 59 -1.00 14.60 -17.56
N GLY A 60 -1.80 15.65 -17.41
CA GLY A 60 -3.08 15.84 -18.11
C GLY A 60 -3.85 17.07 -17.65
N TYR A 61 -3.18 17.98 -16.96
CA TYR A 61 -3.78 19.05 -16.16
C TYR A 61 -3.86 20.38 -16.90
N GLY A 62 -3.56 20.41 -18.19
CA GLY A 62 -3.28 21.66 -18.89
C GLY A 62 -3.16 21.43 -20.39
N LYS A 63 -2.58 22.40 -21.09
CA LYS A 63 -2.39 22.36 -22.54
C LYS A 63 -1.05 22.96 -22.94
N LEU A 64 -0.51 22.51 -24.06
CA LEU A 64 0.60 23.19 -24.72
C LEU A 64 0.07 24.36 -25.54
N ASN A 65 0.76 25.50 -25.52
CA ASN A 65 0.50 26.59 -26.45
C ASN A 65 1.21 26.36 -27.80
N LYS A 66 0.98 27.25 -28.78
CA LYS A 66 1.62 27.17 -30.11
C LYS A 66 3.16 27.24 -30.05
N ALA A 67 3.72 27.84 -29.00
CA ALA A 67 5.16 27.94 -28.78
C ALA A 67 5.75 26.73 -28.04
N GLY A 68 4.93 25.72 -27.69
CA GLY A 68 5.38 24.52 -26.97
C GLY A 68 5.53 24.70 -25.46
N GLN A 69 5.06 25.81 -24.88
CA GLN A 69 5.04 26.02 -23.43
C GLN A 69 3.80 25.37 -22.82
N TYR A 70 3.96 24.74 -21.66
CA TYR A 70 2.86 24.11 -20.94
C TYR A 70 2.13 25.13 -20.04
N ILE A 71 0.82 25.21 -20.20
CA ILE A 71 -0.07 26.06 -19.40
C ILE A 71 -0.95 25.16 -18.54
N VAL A 72 -0.79 25.25 -17.22
CA VAL A 72 -1.54 24.48 -16.23
C VAL A 72 -2.96 25.03 -16.10
N ASN A 73 -3.95 24.14 -16.06
CA ASN A 73 -5.31 24.45 -15.65
C ASN A 73 -5.54 23.94 -14.21
N TRP A 74 -5.55 24.86 -13.25
CA TRP A 74 -5.68 24.56 -11.83
C TRP A 74 -6.98 23.83 -11.46
N SER A 75 -8.06 23.98 -12.23
CA SER A 75 -9.31 23.24 -11.98
C SER A 75 -9.20 21.74 -12.22
N LYS A 76 -8.18 21.29 -12.95
CA LYS A 76 -7.89 19.86 -13.20
C LYS A 76 -6.81 19.29 -12.29
N VAL A 77 -6.08 20.15 -11.56
CA VAL A 77 -4.99 19.71 -10.69
C VAL A 77 -5.59 18.97 -9.50
N ARG A 78 -5.13 17.74 -9.26
CA ARG A 78 -5.62 16.91 -8.15
C ARG A 78 -5.06 17.43 -6.83
N THR A 79 -5.93 17.57 -5.83
CA THR A 79 -5.58 17.91 -4.44
C THR A 79 -5.98 16.78 -3.51
N TYR A 80 -5.20 16.54 -2.46
CA TYR A 80 -5.55 15.63 -1.38
C TYR A 80 -6.02 16.47 -0.19
N VAL A 81 -7.34 16.51 0.04
CA VAL A 81 -7.93 17.27 1.15
C VAL A 81 -7.75 16.47 2.43
N VAL A 82 -7.11 17.08 3.42
CA VAL A 82 -6.88 16.49 4.73
C VAL A 82 -7.96 17.02 5.69
N PRO A 83 -8.71 16.15 6.39
CA PRO A 83 -9.67 16.59 7.41
C PRO A 83 -8.97 17.38 8.53
N ALA A 84 -9.61 18.44 9.03
CA ALA A 84 -9.00 19.33 10.02
C ALA A 84 -8.63 18.62 11.33
N ASP A 85 -9.47 17.69 11.78
CA ASP A 85 -9.32 17.02 13.08
C ASP A 85 -8.60 15.67 13.01
N LEU A 86 -8.09 15.27 11.83
CA LEU A 86 -7.34 14.02 11.66
C LEU A 86 -6.21 13.81 12.69
N PRO A 87 -5.39 14.81 13.11
CA PRO A 87 -4.36 14.58 14.12
C PRO A 87 -4.93 14.36 15.53
N ASN A 88 -6.17 14.76 15.79
CA ASN A 88 -6.82 14.69 17.10
C ASN A 88 -7.68 13.42 17.27
N THR A 89 -7.86 12.61 16.22
CA THR A 89 -8.66 11.39 16.31
C THR A 89 -7.92 10.30 17.07
N GLU A 90 -8.65 9.56 17.91
CA GLU A 90 -8.13 8.37 18.60
C GLU A 90 -7.97 7.17 17.65
N LEU A 91 -8.67 7.18 16.52
CA LEU A 91 -8.67 6.13 15.49
C LEU A 91 -7.25 5.83 14.98
N LYS A 92 -6.92 4.54 14.89
CA LYS A 92 -5.62 4.02 14.40
C LYS A 92 -5.82 3.16 13.16
N ALA A 93 -4.73 2.96 12.41
CA ALA A 93 -4.74 2.13 11.21
C ALA A 93 -4.98 0.64 11.50
N LEU A 94 -4.70 0.19 12.72
CA LEU A 94 -4.84 -1.19 13.16
C LEU A 94 -5.67 -1.24 14.45
N VAL A 95 -6.38 -2.35 14.64
CA VAL A 95 -7.08 -2.72 15.86
C VAL A 95 -6.18 -3.65 16.69
N GLY A 96 -6.36 -3.68 18.01
CA GLY A 96 -5.65 -4.63 18.88
C GLY A 96 -6.04 -6.07 18.56
N GLY A 97 -5.07 -6.99 18.54
CA GLY A 97 -5.33 -8.41 18.21
C GLY A 97 -6.17 -9.17 19.26
N SER A 98 -6.37 -8.58 20.44
CA SER A 98 -7.26 -9.09 21.48
C SER A 98 -8.74 -8.77 21.23
N VAL A 99 -9.02 -7.80 20.36
CA VAL A 99 -10.39 -7.39 20.04
C VAL A 99 -11.01 -8.42 19.08
N PRO A 100 -12.21 -8.95 19.38
CA PRO A 100 -12.86 -9.90 18.50
C PRO A 100 -13.31 -9.25 17.19
N GLN A 101 -13.40 -10.06 16.13
CA GLN A 101 -14.03 -9.61 14.89
C GLN A 101 -15.54 -9.79 15.00
N ILE A 102 -16.26 -8.69 14.73
CA ILE A 102 -17.71 -8.58 14.90
C ILE A 102 -18.41 -8.51 13.53
N TYR A 103 -19.50 -9.28 13.39
CA TYR A 103 -20.43 -9.17 12.25
C TYR A 103 -21.86 -8.87 12.72
N GLN A 104 -22.46 -7.84 12.12
CA GLN A 104 -23.85 -7.47 12.37
C GLN A 104 -24.79 -8.22 11.42
N ARG A 105 -25.83 -8.86 11.96
CA ARG A 105 -26.90 -9.52 11.18
C ARG A 105 -28.14 -8.64 11.20
N LEU A 106 -28.67 -8.38 10.01
CA LEU A 106 -29.89 -7.59 9.79
C LEU A 106 -31.04 -8.55 9.47
N GLU A 107 -31.96 -8.74 10.41
CA GLU A 107 -33.15 -9.55 10.20
C GLU A 107 -34.27 -8.72 9.54
N GLY A 108 -35.04 -9.32 8.64
CA GLY A 108 -36.16 -8.65 7.98
C GLY A 108 -35.80 -7.81 6.74
N TYR A 109 -34.50 -7.55 6.52
CA TYR A 109 -34.03 -6.74 5.40
C TYR A 109 -33.41 -7.58 4.28
N SER A 110 -34.11 -7.68 3.15
CA SER A 110 -33.69 -8.50 2.02
C SER A 110 -32.35 -8.08 1.39
N ASP A 111 -32.06 -6.78 1.35
CA ASP A 111 -30.81 -6.20 0.79
C ASP A 111 -29.79 -5.82 1.90
N GLY A 112 -30.03 -6.26 3.14
CA GLY A 112 -29.17 -5.98 4.29
C GLY A 112 -28.87 -4.49 4.47
N PHE A 113 -27.60 -4.12 4.57
CA PHE A 113 -27.14 -2.74 4.80
C PHE A 113 -27.48 -1.76 3.67
N LYS A 114 -27.80 -2.26 2.48
CA LYS A 114 -28.18 -1.42 1.34
C LYS A 114 -29.69 -1.17 1.25
N SER A 115 -30.46 -1.83 2.10
CA SER A 115 -31.92 -1.74 2.03
C SER A 115 -32.42 -0.32 2.32
N PRO A 116 -33.34 0.21 1.49
CA PRO A 116 -33.90 1.55 1.71
C PRO A 116 -34.84 1.60 2.92
N GLU A 117 -35.46 0.46 3.27
CA GLU A 117 -36.34 0.31 4.42
C GLU A 117 -35.55 0.50 5.72
N LEU A 118 -34.37 -0.14 5.85
CA LEU A 118 -33.49 0.02 7.01
C LEU A 118 -33.02 1.47 7.15
N LEU A 119 -32.67 2.12 6.04
CA LEU A 119 -32.29 3.53 6.06
C LEU A 119 -33.44 4.40 6.56
N TRP A 120 -34.67 4.11 6.13
CA TRP A 120 -35.85 4.87 6.54
C TRP A 120 -36.19 4.69 8.02
N GLU A 121 -36.08 3.46 8.54
CA GLU A 121 -36.25 3.20 9.98
C GLU A 121 -35.18 3.93 10.80
N ASN A 122 -33.90 3.85 10.42
CA ASN A 122 -32.82 4.60 11.05
C ASN A 122 -33.07 6.11 11.09
N ILE A 123 -33.65 6.67 10.01
CA ILE A 123 -34.02 8.09 9.97
C ILE A 123 -35.14 8.40 10.96
N LYS A 124 -36.19 7.57 11.03
CA LYS A 124 -37.27 7.76 12.02
C LYS A 124 -36.73 7.70 13.43
N ASP A 125 -35.92 6.69 13.73
CA ASP A 125 -35.34 6.50 15.06
C ASP A 125 -34.44 7.68 15.43
N PHE A 126 -33.63 8.19 14.50
CA PHE A 126 -32.84 9.40 14.72
C PHE A 126 -33.71 10.63 15.01
N VAL A 127 -34.86 10.79 14.33
CA VAL A 127 -35.79 11.91 14.57
C VAL A 127 -36.48 11.79 15.93
N GLU A 128 -36.83 10.56 16.33
CA GLU A 128 -37.53 10.30 17.59
C GLU A 128 -36.59 10.37 18.80
N TYR A 129 -35.38 9.82 18.69
CA TYR A 129 -34.47 9.60 19.82
C TYR A 129 -33.17 10.43 19.77
N GLY A 130 -32.85 11.06 18.64
CA GLY A 130 -31.69 11.96 18.48
C GLY A 130 -30.38 11.25 18.13
N GLU A 131 -29.25 11.96 18.30
CA GLU A 131 -27.93 11.54 17.79
C GLU A 131 -27.41 10.22 18.35
N ASN A 132 -27.75 9.90 19.60
CA ASN A 132 -27.28 8.70 20.30
C ASN A 132 -28.33 7.57 20.30
N TYR A 133 -29.29 7.57 19.37
CA TYR A 133 -30.35 6.55 19.33
C TYR A 133 -29.83 5.12 19.19
N ASN A 134 -28.66 4.98 18.56
CA ASN A 134 -27.99 3.70 18.32
C ASN A 134 -26.68 3.58 19.14
N ASP A 135 -26.55 4.34 20.22
CA ASP A 135 -25.47 4.15 21.20
C ASP A 135 -25.80 2.92 22.06
N GLN A 136 -25.89 1.77 21.39
CA GLN A 136 -26.01 0.49 22.06
C GLN A 136 -24.62 -0.08 22.26
N ASP A 137 -24.36 -0.57 23.47
CA ASP A 137 -23.17 -1.36 23.75
C ASP A 137 -23.24 -2.60 22.88
N LEU A 138 -22.52 -2.54 21.77
CA LEU A 138 -22.59 -3.56 20.77
C LEU A 138 -22.14 -4.91 21.39
N GLU A 139 -21.25 -4.94 22.40
CA GLU A 139 -20.85 -6.15 23.14
C GLU A 139 -22.00 -6.77 23.97
N LYS A 140 -22.98 -5.97 24.38
CA LYS A 140 -24.22 -6.46 25.02
C LYS A 140 -25.26 -6.92 24.02
N ASN A 141 -25.20 -6.41 22.80
CA ASN A 141 -26.06 -6.88 21.72
C ASN A 141 -25.51 -8.20 21.24
N ASN A 142 -26.33 -9.25 21.20
CA ASN A 142 -25.95 -10.54 20.68
C ASN A 142 -25.51 -10.41 19.21
N TYR A 143 -24.22 -10.17 18.98
CA TYR A 143 -23.61 -10.35 17.67
C TYR A 143 -23.73 -11.82 17.31
N LEU A 144 -24.21 -12.09 16.11
CA LEU A 144 -24.57 -13.44 15.74
C LEU A 144 -23.36 -14.29 15.32
N GLU A 145 -22.20 -13.67 15.03
CA GLU A 145 -20.92 -14.36 14.79
C GLU A 145 -19.73 -13.54 15.32
N GLU A 146 -19.17 -13.95 16.46
CA GLU A 146 -17.93 -13.42 17.03
C GLU A 146 -16.76 -14.36 16.65
N PHE A 147 -15.70 -13.82 16.05
CA PHE A 147 -14.49 -14.58 15.78
C PHE A 147 -13.36 -14.11 16.69
N ILE A 148 -13.02 -14.96 17.67
CA ILE A 148 -11.91 -14.74 18.60
C ILE A 148 -10.66 -15.44 18.05
N HIS A 149 -9.51 -14.79 18.17
CA HIS A 149 -8.23 -15.36 17.77
C HIS A 149 -7.90 -16.62 18.60
N PRO A 150 -7.43 -17.73 17.98
CA PRO A 150 -7.23 -19.01 18.69
C PRO A 150 -6.22 -18.91 19.86
N ASP A 151 -5.23 -18.03 19.76
CA ASP A 151 -4.26 -17.84 20.84
C ASP A 151 -4.86 -17.10 22.05
N VAL A 152 -5.86 -16.24 21.83
CA VAL A 152 -6.60 -15.57 22.92
C VAL A 152 -7.49 -16.58 23.63
N LEU A 153 -8.16 -17.46 22.88
CA LEU A 153 -8.95 -18.57 23.44
C LEU A 153 -8.08 -19.50 24.32
N LYS A 154 -6.91 -19.92 23.81
CA LYS A 154 -5.97 -20.76 24.58
C LYS A 154 -5.50 -20.07 25.86
N ALA A 155 -5.13 -18.79 25.79
CA ALA A 155 -4.69 -18.04 26.96
C ALA A 155 -5.79 -17.94 28.03
N GLN A 156 -7.05 -17.71 27.61
CA GLN A 156 -8.20 -17.69 28.52
C GLN A 156 -8.46 -19.07 29.15
N GLU A 157 -8.35 -20.15 28.38
CA GLU A 157 -8.50 -21.53 28.87
C GLU A 157 -7.43 -21.87 29.92
N GLU A 158 -6.17 -21.46 29.70
CA GLU A 158 -5.07 -21.66 30.64
C GLU A 158 -5.27 -20.89 31.96
N GLU A 159 -5.72 -19.64 31.92
CA GLU A 159 -6.02 -18.86 33.13
C GLU A 159 -7.18 -19.47 33.94
N ASN A 160 -8.27 -19.89 33.27
CA ASN A 160 -9.42 -20.52 33.92
C ASN A 160 -9.06 -21.87 34.58
N ALA A 161 -8.12 -22.62 34.01
CA ALA A 161 -7.63 -23.89 34.56
C ALA A 161 -6.71 -23.71 35.79
N VAL A 162 -6.13 -22.53 35.99
CA VAL A 162 -5.32 -22.20 37.17
C VAL A 162 -6.19 -21.83 38.37
N ILE A 163 -7.31 -21.14 38.14
CA ILE A 163 -8.23 -20.65 39.19
C ILE A 163 -9.06 -21.79 39.81
N THR A 164 -9.25 -22.90 39.09
CA THR A 164 -10.07 -24.05 39.53
C THR A 164 -9.30 -25.11 40.33
N LYS A 165 -8.01 -24.92 40.58
CA LYS A 165 -7.17 -25.82 41.38
C LYS A 165 -7.12 -25.39 42.86
N ASP A 166 -8.26 -25.46 43.54
CA ASP A 166 -8.40 -25.45 45.02
C ASP A 166 -9.46 -26.51 45.42
#